data_AF-A0A7G9L7N0-F1
#
_entry.id   AF-A0A7G9L7N0-F1
#
_cell.length_a   1.000
_cell.length_b   1.000
_cell.length_c   1.000
_cell.angle_alpha   90.00
_cell.angle_beta   90.00
_cell.angle_gamma   90.00
#
_symmetry.space_group_name_H-M   'P 1'
#
loop_
_entity.id
_entity.type
_entity.pdbx_description
1 polymer ?
#
loop_
_entity_poly.entity_id
_entity_poly.type
_entity_poly.pdbx_seq_one_letter_code
_entity_poly.pdbx_strand_id
1 'polypeptide(L)'
;MKPGIEITDTELKFTEFSSKEIGLAKYCKSFSLNLNEIKLIGISPRLALDDESIFLLIIDKSEKIYPIPDKIIGTKGLEKFEKHFDLSSIQSEWEKFEYDDHHGKMDKVVYPKEKYWNDLFEKDWKLRIRTLYSWAQPKSFYGNLNKKNVG
;
A
#
# COMPACT_ATOMS: atom_id res chain seq x y z
N MET A 1 21.01 -5.68 -6.05
CA MET A 1 20.21 -5.87 -4.81
C MET A 1 19.05 -6.81 -5.14
N LYS A 2 18.60 -7.63 -4.18
CA LYS A 2 17.45 -8.51 -4.40
C LYS A 2 16.16 -7.68 -4.35
N PRO A 3 15.19 -7.89 -5.27
CA PRO A 3 13.88 -7.24 -5.18
C PRO A 3 13.18 -7.52 -3.85
N GLY A 4 12.40 -6.54 -3.40
CA GLY A 4 11.63 -6.63 -2.17
C GLY A 4 11.81 -5.42 -1.26
N ILE A 5 11.45 -5.62 0.01
CA ILE A 5 11.48 -4.60 1.05
C ILE A 5 12.63 -4.89 2.03
N GLU A 6 13.31 -3.84 2.45
CA GLU A 6 14.36 -3.89 3.46
C GLU A 6 14.15 -2.75 4.45
N ILE A 7 14.22 -3.08 5.74
CA ILE A 7 14.19 -2.12 6.84
C ILE A 7 15.56 -2.14 7.52
N THR A 8 16.13 -0.95 7.63
CA THR A 8 17.34 -0.67 8.42
C THR A 8 16.94 0.07 9.69
N ASP A 9 17.91 0.56 10.46
CA ASP A 9 17.63 1.31 11.68
C ASP A 9 16.95 2.67 11.40
N THR A 10 17.14 3.24 10.21
CA THR A 10 16.68 4.60 9.87
C THR A 10 15.90 4.70 8.56
N GLU A 11 16.02 3.73 7.66
CA GLU A 11 15.42 3.76 6.33
C GLU A 11 14.61 2.50 6.00
N LEU A 12 13.52 2.74 5.27
CA LEU A 12 12.80 1.78 4.45
C LEU A 12 13.34 1.86 3.01
N LYS A 13 13.79 0.72 2.48
CA LYS A 13 14.22 0.57 1.09
C LYS A 13 13.33 -0.43 0.38
N PHE A 14 12.71 0.01 -0.71
CA PHE A 14 12.01 -0.87 -1.63
C PHE A 14 12.79 -0.96 -2.93
N THR A 15 13.18 -2.19 -3.29
CA THR A 15 13.76 -2.52 -4.59
C THR A 15 12.69 -3.15 -5.46
N GLU A 16 12.43 -2.55 -6.62
CA GLU A 16 11.40 -2.98 -7.55
C GLU A 16 11.57 -4.43 -8.01
N PHE A 17 10.43 -5.08 -8.26
CA PHE A 17 10.39 -6.33 -9.00
C PHE A 17 10.34 -6.04 -10.49
N SER A 18 10.86 -6.96 -11.30
CA SER A 18 10.86 -6.82 -12.75
C SER A 18 9.44 -6.66 -13.29
N SER A 19 9.17 -5.62 -14.08
CA SER A 19 7.86 -5.43 -14.73
C SER A 19 7.50 -6.56 -15.68
N LYS A 20 8.49 -7.30 -16.20
CA LYS A 20 8.28 -8.52 -16.99
C LYS A 20 7.78 -9.69 -16.14
N GLU A 21 8.10 -9.71 -14.84
CA GLU A 21 7.71 -10.77 -13.92
C GLU A 21 6.34 -10.51 -13.30
N ILE A 22 6.10 -9.27 -12.83
CA ILE A 22 4.88 -8.94 -12.08
C ILE A 22 3.82 -8.19 -12.89
N GLY A 23 4.12 -7.88 -14.16
CA GLY A 23 3.24 -7.12 -15.05
C GLY A 23 3.22 -5.62 -14.73
N LEU A 24 2.81 -4.82 -15.72
CA LEU A 24 2.74 -3.35 -15.59
C LEU A 24 1.68 -2.90 -14.58
N ALA A 25 0.64 -3.69 -14.35
CA ALA A 25 -0.44 -3.37 -13.42
C ALA A 25 0.03 -3.34 -11.95
N LYS A 26 0.95 -4.25 -11.58
CA LYS A 26 1.53 -4.36 -10.22
C LYS A 26 2.90 -3.67 -10.08
N TYR A 27 3.51 -3.23 -11.19
CA TYR A 27 4.84 -2.62 -11.19
C TYR A 27 4.90 -1.33 -10.35
N CYS A 28 5.80 -1.33 -9.37
CA CYS A 28 6.10 -0.18 -8.52
C CYS A 28 7.59 0.14 -8.62
N LYS A 29 7.92 1.43 -8.78
CA LYS A 29 9.32 1.88 -8.85
C LYS A 29 10.01 1.79 -7.50
N SER A 30 11.30 1.50 -7.51
CA SER A 30 12.14 1.51 -6.31
C SER A 30 12.12 2.87 -5.60
N PHE A 31 12.25 2.87 -4.28
CA PHE A 31 12.39 4.08 -3.47
C PHE A 31 13.15 3.82 -2.16
N SER A 32 13.69 4.88 -1.58
CA SER A 32 14.20 4.91 -0.20
C SER A 32 13.46 6.01 0.54
N LEU A 33 13.10 5.75 1.80
CA LEU A 33 12.41 6.71 2.66
C LEU A 33 12.91 6.54 4.09
N ASN A 34 13.21 7.66 4.76
CA ASN A 34 13.53 7.63 6.17
C ASN A 34 12.29 7.21 6.98
N LEU A 35 12.48 6.35 7.97
CA LEU A 35 11.39 5.81 8.79
C LEU A 35 10.66 6.91 9.56
N ASN A 36 11.40 7.93 10.00
CA ASN A 36 10.82 9.09 10.68
C ASN A 36 9.94 9.96 9.77
N GLU A 37 10.02 9.81 8.44
CA GLU A 37 9.18 10.53 7.47
C GLU A 37 7.89 9.79 7.15
N ILE A 38 7.75 8.52 7.55
CA ILE A 38 6.53 7.74 7.35
C ILE A 38 5.46 8.25 8.29
N LYS A 39 4.38 8.76 7.72
CA LYS A 39 3.22 9.30 8.43
C LYS A 39 2.15 8.23 8.64
N LEU A 40 1.82 7.50 7.58
CA LEU A 40 0.81 6.44 7.58
C LEU A 40 1.28 5.25 6.75
N ILE A 41 0.78 4.07 7.09
CA ILE A 41 0.83 2.88 6.24
C ILE A 41 -0.60 2.44 6.02
N GLY A 42 -0.97 2.26 4.76
CA GLY A 42 -2.27 1.74 4.38
C GLY A 42 -2.17 0.44 3.58
N ILE A 43 -3.26 -0.30 3.56
CA ILE A 43 -3.50 -1.46 2.72
C ILE A 43 -4.53 -1.09 1.68
N SER A 44 -4.28 -1.51 0.45
CA SER A 44 -5.02 -1.11 -0.72
C SER A 44 -5.37 -2.33 -1.57
N PRO A 45 -6.58 -2.91 -1.38
CA PRO A 45 -7.04 -4.01 -2.22
C PRO A 45 -7.32 -3.50 -3.64
N ARG A 46 -6.91 -4.29 -4.62
CA ARG A 46 -7.00 -4.00 -6.05
C ARG A 46 -7.24 -5.28 -6.83
N LEU A 47 -8.09 -5.22 -7.84
CA LEU A 47 -8.07 -6.18 -8.94
C LEU A 47 -6.96 -5.76 -9.87
N ALA A 48 -6.12 -6.68 -10.31
CA ALA A 48 -5.06 -6.41 -11.28
C ALA A 48 -5.15 -7.46 -12.39
N LEU A 49 -5.75 -7.10 -13.53
CA LEU A 49 -6.04 -8.03 -14.63
C LEU A 49 -6.85 -9.26 -14.16
N ASP A 50 -7.94 -9.01 -13.43
CA ASP A 50 -8.86 -10.01 -12.87
C ASP A 50 -8.30 -10.89 -11.73
N ASP A 51 -7.08 -10.61 -11.27
CA ASP A 51 -6.47 -11.23 -10.08
C ASP A 51 -6.60 -10.31 -8.86
N GLU A 52 -6.93 -10.86 -7.70
CA GLU A 52 -6.93 -10.12 -6.43
C GLU A 52 -5.50 -9.79 -6.02
N SER A 53 -5.27 -8.54 -5.65
CA SER A 53 -3.96 -8.05 -5.28
C SER A 53 -4.08 -7.03 -4.16
N ILE A 54 -3.06 -6.98 -3.32
CA ILE A 54 -2.95 -5.97 -2.27
C ILE A 54 -1.69 -5.14 -2.49
N PHE A 55 -1.85 -3.83 -2.33
CA PHE A 55 -0.73 -2.92 -2.26
C PHE A 55 -0.60 -2.37 -0.84
N LEU A 56 0.63 -2.31 -0.35
CA LEU A 56 0.96 -1.42 0.76
C LEU A 56 1.17 -0.02 0.22
N LEU A 57 0.54 0.96 0.86
CA LEU A 57 0.71 2.37 0.56
C LEU A 57 1.45 3.01 1.72
N ILE A 58 2.70 3.41 1.50
CA ILE A 58 3.48 4.18 2.46
C ILE A 58 3.22 5.66 2.17
N ILE A 59 2.75 6.42 3.16
CA ILE A 59 2.46 7.84 3.00
C ILE A 59 3.44 8.62 3.87
N ASP A 60 4.22 9.51 3.25
CA ASP A 60 5.15 10.36 3.98
C ASP A 60 4.47 11.59 4.61
N LYS A 61 5.21 12.35 5.42
CA LYS A 61 4.72 13.61 6.03
C LYS A 61 4.32 14.67 5.02
N SER A 62 4.86 14.61 3.79
CA SER A 62 4.48 15.46 2.66
C SER A 62 3.28 14.91 1.88
N GLU A 63 2.61 13.88 2.43
CA GLU A 63 1.42 13.24 1.87
C GLU A 63 1.66 12.54 0.52
N LYS A 64 2.92 12.25 0.19
CA LYS A 64 3.28 11.49 -1.01
C LYS A 64 3.14 9.99 -0.74
N ILE A 65 2.55 9.30 -1.72
CA ILE A 65 2.24 7.87 -1.64
C ILE A 65 3.30 7.05 -2.39
N TYR A 66 3.88 6.07 -1.69
CA TYR A 66 4.84 5.10 -2.21
C TYR A 66 4.22 3.71 -2.12
N PRO A 67 3.78 3.15 -3.25
CA PRO A 67 3.15 1.83 -3.27
C PRO A 67 4.20 0.71 -3.28
N ILE A 68 3.85 -0.42 -2.66
CA ILE A 68 4.61 -1.67 -2.69
C ILE A 68 3.62 -2.81 -3.00
N PRO A 69 3.90 -3.67 -4.01
CA PRO A 69 2.98 -4.73 -4.41
C PRO A 69 3.04 -5.96 -3.50
N ASP A 70 1.96 -6.74 -3.47
CA ASP A 70 1.76 -8.03 -2.80
C ASP A 70 2.89 -9.06 -2.99
N LYS A 71 3.70 -8.94 -4.05
CA LYS A 71 4.87 -9.80 -4.29
C LYS A 71 5.88 -9.83 -3.13
N ILE A 72 5.83 -8.87 -2.22
CA ILE A 72 6.63 -8.88 -0.98
C ILE A 72 6.14 -9.88 0.08
N ILE A 73 4.92 -10.42 -0.05
CA ILE A 73 4.33 -11.37 0.92
C ILE A 73 5.20 -12.64 0.96
N GLY A 74 5.49 -13.11 2.18
CA GLY A 74 6.39 -14.25 2.43
C GLY A 74 7.88 -13.92 2.31
N THR A 75 8.25 -12.66 2.11
CA THR A 75 9.66 -12.24 2.15
C THR A 75 10.10 -11.90 3.58
N LYS A 76 11.33 -12.26 3.96
CA LYS A 76 11.94 -11.90 5.26
C LYS A 76 11.97 -10.39 5.52
N GLY A 77 11.95 -9.59 4.47
CA GLY A 77 11.88 -8.14 4.57
C GLY A 77 10.56 -7.65 5.17
N LEU A 78 9.45 -8.25 4.75
CA LEU A 78 8.12 -7.89 5.20
C LEU A 78 7.96 -8.19 6.70
N GLU A 79 8.42 -9.35 7.17
CA GLU A 79 8.37 -9.70 8.59
C GLU A 79 9.09 -8.66 9.48
N LYS A 80 10.24 -8.16 9.02
CA LYS A 80 10.98 -7.09 9.73
C LYS A 80 10.23 -5.77 9.70
N PHE A 81 9.59 -5.44 8.58
CA PHE A 81 8.77 -4.25 8.43
C PHE A 81 7.56 -4.27 9.35
N GLU A 82 6.80 -5.36 9.36
CA GLU A 82 5.66 -5.56 10.25
C GLU A 82 6.08 -5.42 11.71
N LYS A 83 7.18 -6.07 12.10
CA LYS A 83 7.72 -5.97 13.45
C LYS A 83 8.16 -4.55 13.83
N HIS A 84 8.78 -3.82 12.91
CA HIS A 84 9.24 -2.45 13.19
C HIS A 84 8.09 -1.50 13.50
N PHE A 85 6.99 -1.60 12.76
CA PHE A 85 5.82 -0.73 12.89
C PHE A 85 4.72 -1.29 13.82
N ASP A 86 4.98 -2.41 14.53
CA ASP A 86 4.00 -3.13 15.36
C ASP A 86 2.70 -3.46 14.58
N LEU A 87 2.86 -3.91 13.33
CA LEU A 87 1.74 -4.27 12.47
C LEU A 87 1.29 -5.71 12.72
N SER A 88 -0.01 -5.93 12.58
CA SER A 88 -0.51 -7.28 12.28
C SER A 88 0.02 -7.74 10.92
N SER A 89 0.12 -9.05 10.72
CA SER A 89 0.59 -9.58 9.44
C SER A 89 -0.28 -9.08 8.30
N ILE A 90 0.34 -8.48 7.28
CA ILE A 90 -0.33 -7.99 6.09
C ILE A 90 -1.10 -9.11 5.38
N GLN A 91 -0.58 -10.35 5.46
CA GLN A 91 -1.29 -11.51 4.94
C GLN A 91 -2.61 -11.75 5.68
N SER A 92 -2.64 -11.67 7.01
CA SER A 92 -3.87 -11.78 7.79
C SER A 92 -4.82 -10.59 7.62
N GLU A 93 -4.28 -9.39 7.34
CA GLU A 93 -5.10 -8.24 6.99
C GLU A 93 -5.78 -8.40 5.62
N TRP A 94 -5.16 -9.13 4.68
CA TRP A 94 -5.78 -9.46 3.38
C TRP A 94 -7.08 -10.23 3.56
N GLU A 95 -7.08 -11.23 4.44
CA GLU A 95 -8.22 -12.12 4.68
C GLU A 95 -9.49 -11.40 5.18
N LYS A 96 -9.38 -10.11 5.53
CA LYS A 96 -10.52 -9.28 5.93
C LYS A 96 -11.26 -8.62 4.77
N PHE A 97 -10.68 -8.63 3.56
CA PHE A 97 -11.29 -8.04 2.38
C PHE A 97 -12.06 -9.09 1.59
N GLU A 98 -13.23 -8.71 1.10
CA GLU A 98 -14.00 -9.51 0.15
C GLU A 98 -13.60 -9.16 -1.30
N TYR A 99 -13.99 -10.01 -2.26
CA TYR A 99 -13.70 -9.79 -3.68
C TYR A 99 -14.10 -8.37 -4.15
N ASP A 100 -15.30 -7.92 -3.78
CA ASP A 100 -15.84 -6.62 -4.19
C ASP A 100 -15.04 -5.43 -3.65
N ASP A 101 -14.27 -5.61 -2.58
CA ASP A 101 -13.42 -4.56 -1.99
C ASP A 101 -12.23 -4.20 -2.89
N HIS A 102 -11.82 -5.15 -3.74
CA HIS A 102 -10.70 -5.03 -4.67
C HIS A 102 -11.02 -4.14 -5.88
N HIS A 103 -12.26 -3.65 -6.01
CA HIS A 103 -12.61 -2.58 -6.97
C HIS A 103 -12.06 -1.20 -6.60
N GLY A 104 -11.12 -1.15 -5.65
CA GLY A 104 -10.43 0.04 -5.24
C GLY A 104 -11.39 1.07 -4.65
N LYS A 105 -12.10 0.68 -3.59
CA LYS A 105 -12.89 1.62 -2.75
C LYS A 105 -12.56 1.56 -1.27
N MET A 106 -11.83 0.53 -0.82
CA MET A 106 -11.68 0.22 0.60
C MET A 106 -10.23 0.14 1.04
N ASP A 107 -9.46 1.22 0.85
CA ASP A 107 -8.13 1.28 1.43
C ASP A 107 -8.21 1.65 2.91
N LYS A 108 -7.48 0.90 3.72
CA LYS A 108 -7.53 0.97 5.18
C LYS A 108 -6.18 1.36 5.72
N VAL A 109 -6.18 2.20 6.75
CA VAL A 109 -4.97 2.52 7.51
C VAL A 109 -4.63 1.34 8.42
N VAL A 110 -3.36 0.93 8.44
CA VAL A 110 -2.82 -0.06 9.39
C VAL A 110 -1.76 0.50 10.32
N TYR A 111 -1.21 1.68 9.99
CA TYR A 111 -0.35 2.46 10.87
C TYR A 111 -0.65 3.95 10.72
N PRO A 112 -0.67 4.72 11.81
CA PRO A 112 -0.41 4.29 13.19
C PRO A 112 -1.63 3.63 13.83
N LYS A 113 -1.44 2.97 14.97
CA LYS A 113 -2.44 2.11 15.62
C LYS A 113 -3.72 2.86 16.02
N GLU A 114 -3.61 4.14 16.35
CA GLU A 114 -4.74 4.99 16.73
C GLU A 114 -5.72 5.22 15.57
N LYS A 115 -5.27 5.00 14.34
CA LYS A 115 -6.03 5.22 13.10
C LYS A 115 -6.36 3.90 12.39
N TYR A 116 -6.11 2.78 13.06
CA TYR A 116 -6.28 1.44 12.50
C TYR A 116 -7.69 1.22 11.94
N TRP A 117 -7.74 0.67 10.73
CA TRP A 117 -8.94 0.34 9.96
C TRP A 117 -9.85 1.51 9.55
N ASN A 118 -9.42 2.75 9.79
CA ASN A 118 -10.09 3.92 9.23
C ASN A 118 -9.85 4.02 7.72
N ASP A 119 -10.80 4.65 7.02
CA ASP A 119 -10.71 4.86 5.57
C ASP A 119 -9.53 5.79 5.24
N LEU A 120 -8.58 5.31 4.43
CA LEU A 120 -7.39 6.09 4.05
C LEU A 120 -7.75 7.27 3.13
N PHE A 121 -8.75 7.10 2.26
CA PHE A 121 -9.20 8.14 1.33
C PHE A 121 -10.63 8.59 1.64
N GLU A 122 -10.95 9.83 1.26
CA GLU A 122 -12.31 10.37 1.34
C GLU A 122 -13.23 9.70 0.32
N LYS A 123 -14.49 9.49 0.71
CA LYS A 123 -15.54 8.94 -0.17
C LYS A 123 -16.08 10.02 -1.10
N ASP A 124 -15.25 10.46 -2.03
CA ASP A 124 -15.56 11.49 -3.01
C ASP A 124 -15.67 10.95 -4.45
N TRP A 125 -15.88 11.86 -5.40
CA TRP A 125 -16.01 11.50 -6.82
C TRP A 125 -14.72 10.92 -7.41
N LYS A 126 -13.54 11.31 -6.90
CA LYS A 126 -12.25 10.81 -7.37
C LYS A 126 -12.09 9.35 -6.97
N LEU A 127 -12.49 8.99 -5.74
CA LEU A 127 -12.55 7.60 -5.30
C LEU A 127 -13.57 6.78 -6.11
N ARG A 128 -14.72 7.36 -6.46
CA ARG A 128 -15.72 6.69 -7.31
C ARG A 128 -15.18 6.38 -8.72
N ILE A 129 -14.44 7.30 -9.33
CA ILE A 129 -13.84 7.09 -10.66
C ILE A 129 -12.71 6.06 -10.61
N ARG A 130 -11.99 5.95 -9.49
CA ARG A 130 -10.91 4.97 -9.31
C ARG A 130 -11.36 3.54 -9.62
N THR A 131 -12.61 3.20 -9.36
CA THR A 131 -13.17 1.87 -9.69
C THR A 131 -13.12 1.54 -11.18
N LEU A 132 -13.24 2.52 -12.06
CA LEU A 132 -13.12 2.31 -13.52
C LEU A 132 -11.70 1.92 -13.94
N TYR A 133 -10.72 2.23 -13.09
CA TYR A 133 -9.30 2.00 -13.32
C TYR A 133 -8.69 1.12 -12.23
N SER A 134 -9.51 0.37 -11.47
CA SER A 134 -9.01 -0.43 -10.33
C SER A 134 -7.98 -1.47 -10.74
N TRP A 135 -8.06 -1.92 -12.00
CA TRP A 135 -7.14 -2.84 -12.68
C TRP A 135 -5.70 -2.32 -12.84
N ALA A 136 -5.48 -1.01 -12.68
CA ALA A 136 -4.17 -0.38 -12.78
C ALA A 136 -3.88 0.51 -11.58
N GLN A 137 -2.60 0.86 -11.39
CA GLN A 137 -2.17 1.74 -10.31
C GLN A 137 -1.72 3.14 -10.81
N PRO A 138 -2.65 3.99 -11.29
CA PRO A 138 -2.28 5.34 -11.71
C PRO A 138 -2.25 6.31 -10.51
N LYS A 139 -1.10 6.97 -10.31
CA LYS A 139 -0.87 7.93 -9.20
C LYS A 139 -1.94 9.01 -9.07
N SER A 140 -2.51 9.44 -10.19
CA SER A 140 -3.54 10.49 -10.25
C SER A 140 -4.89 10.05 -9.68
N PHE A 141 -5.14 8.75 -9.50
CA PHE A 141 -6.46 8.24 -9.15
C PHE A 141 -6.54 7.60 -7.76
N TYR A 142 -5.51 7.67 -6.91
CA TYR A 142 -5.59 7.11 -5.55
C TYR A 142 -6.77 7.63 -4.72
N GLY A 143 -7.33 8.80 -5.04
CA GLY A 143 -8.34 9.48 -4.23
C GLY A 143 -7.75 10.72 -3.56
N ASN A 144 -8.51 11.34 -2.68
CA ASN A 144 -8.03 12.39 -1.78
C ASN A 144 -7.83 11.78 -0.39
N LEU A 145 -6.67 12.01 0.22
CA LEU A 145 -6.37 11.48 1.55
C LEU A 145 -7.37 12.02 2.57
N ASN A 146 -7.88 11.14 3.43
CA ASN A 146 -8.86 11.52 4.43
C ASN A 146 -8.22 12.41 5.50
N LYS A 147 -8.51 13.71 5.47
CA LYS A 147 -7.87 14.67 6.37
C LYS A 147 -8.17 14.41 7.84
N LYS A 148 -9.27 13.73 8.18
CA LYS A 148 -9.55 13.32 9.58
C LYS A 148 -8.59 12.25 10.08
N ASN A 149 -8.02 11.47 9.16
CA ASN A 149 -7.06 10.40 9.44
C ASN A 149 -5.62 10.80 9.07
N VAL A 150 -5.42 11.88 8.32
CA VAL A 150 -4.09 12.34 7.93
C VAL A 150 -3.64 13.56 8.75
N GLY A 151 -4.57 14.44 9.13
CA GLY A 151 -4.36 15.54 10.08
C GLY A 151 -4.43 15.10 11.54
#